data_AF-A0A367LWV3-F1
#
_entry.id   AF-A0A367LWV3-F1
#
_cell.length_a   1.000
_cell.length_b   1.000
_cell.length_c   1.000
_cell.angle_alpha   90.00
_cell.angle_beta   90.00
_cell.angle_gamma   90.00
#
_symmetry.space_group_name_H-M   'P 1'
#
loop_
_entity.id
_entity.type
_entity.pdbx_description
1 polymer ?
#
loop_
_entity_poly.entity_id
_entity_poly.type
_entity_poly.pdbx_seq_one_letter_code
_entity_poly.pdbx_strand_id
1 'polypeptide(L)'
;LLHRTTRSVSLTPDGQLFYERCAPLLAELEEVEKLLVDRQCAPSGPLKITTPQALGRIVIMPVLRELTRRYPQLQIEAAMTDRLVDLTEEGFDAAVRLGRVGDVRLIARPLAALRWVTVASPEYL
;
A
#
# COMPACT_ATOMS: atom_id res chain seq x y z
N LEU A 1 -8.71 -42.64 3.65
CA LEU A 1 -7.43 -42.04 3.23
C LEU A 1 -6.24 -42.64 3.95
N LEU A 2 -6.24 -42.69 5.29
CA LEU A 2 -5.14 -43.31 6.05
C LEU A 2 -5.61 -44.57 6.77
N HIS A 3 -4.77 -45.59 6.76
CA HIS A 3 -4.85 -46.73 7.65
C HIS A 3 -3.84 -46.51 8.78
N ARG A 4 -4.32 -46.37 10.01
CA ARG A 4 -3.47 -46.12 11.19
C ARG A 4 -3.54 -47.28 12.16
N THR A 5 -2.39 -47.69 12.67
CA THR A 5 -2.24 -48.51 13.89
C THR A 5 -1.49 -47.70 14.95
N THR A 6 -1.36 -48.23 16.16
CA THR A 6 -0.58 -47.58 17.25
C THR A 6 0.92 -47.48 16.95
N ARG A 7 1.42 -48.12 15.89
CA ARG A 7 2.85 -48.14 15.52
C ARG A 7 3.13 -47.73 14.08
N SER A 8 2.11 -47.58 13.23
CA SER A 8 2.31 -47.24 11.82
C SER A 8 1.14 -46.49 11.22
N VAL A 9 1.43 -45.73 10.17
CA VAL A 9 0.45 -45.04 9.33
C VAL A 9 0.78 -45.37 7.88
N SER A 10 -0.20 -45.84 7.11
CA SER A 10 -0.11 -46.07 5.67
C SER A 10 -1.32 -45.45 4.96
N LEU A 11 -1.24 -45.28 3.64
CA LEU A 11 -2.38 -44.84 2.83
C LEU A 11 -3.32 -46.02 2.56
N THR A 12 -4.63 -45.74 2.56
CA THR A 12 -5.62 -46.64 1.94
C THR A 12 -5.53 -46.51 0.41
N PRO A 13 -6.08 -47.44 -0.38
CA PRO A 13 -6.14 -47.30 -1.85
C PRO A 13 -6.74 -45.95 -2.30
N ASP A 14 -7.85 -45.53 -1.68
CA ASP A 14 -8.44 -44.20 -1.94
C ASP A 14 -7.53 -43.05 -1.46
N GLY A 15 -6.71 -43.29 -0.44
CA GLY A 15 -5.70 -42.35 0.04
C GLY A 15 -4.56 -42.15 -0.93
N GLN A 16 -4.11 -43.22 -1.56
CA GLN A 16 -3.12 -43.21 -2.63
C GLN A 16 -3.64 -42.40 -3.82
N LEU A 17 -4.86 -42.69 -4.29
CA LEU A 17 -5.49 -41.97 -5.39
C LEU A 17 -5.68 -40.47 -5.07
N PHE A 18 -6.13 -40.15 -3.85
CA PHE A 18 -6.29 -38.77 -3.42
C PHE A 18 -4.94 -38.03 -3.36
N TYR A 19 -3.90 -38.68 -2.82
CA TYR A 19 -2.56 -38.09 -2.73
C TYR A 19 -1.98 -37.81 -4.12
N GLU A 20 -2.04 -38.77 -5.04
CA GLU A 20 -1.54 -38.63 -6.41
C GLU A 20 -2.21 -37.48 -7.17
N ARG A 21 -3.48 -37.18 -6.87
CA ARG A 21 -4.24 -36.11 -7.52
C ARG A 21 -4.08 -34.74 -6.85
N CYS A 22 -4.00 -34.69 -5.53
CA CYS A 22 -4.01 -33.43 -4.79
C CYS A 22 -2.60 -32.90 -4.46
N ALA A 23 -1.61 -33.78 -4.24
CA ALA A 23 -0.27 -33.34 -3.88
C ALA A 23 0.39 -32.43 -4.94
N PRO A 24 0.30 -32.70 -6.25
CA PRO A 24 0.85 -31.82 -7.27
C PRO A 24 0.16 -30.44 -7.30
N LEU A 25 -1.16 -30.39 -7.13
CA LEU A 25 -1.94 -29.14 -7.14
C LEU A 25 -1.60 -28.24 -5.94
N LEU A 26 -1.39 -28.85 -4.77
CA LEU A 26 -0.95 -28.12 -3.58
C LEU A 26 0.48 -27.59 -3.73
N ALA A 27 1.38 -28.37 -4.34
CA ALA A 27 2.73 -27.92 -4.62
C ALA A 27 2.75 -26.73 -5.61
N GLU A 28 1.92 -26.77 -6.66
CA GLU A 28 1.78 -25.68 -7.62
C GLU A 28 1.20 -24.41 -6.96
N LEU A 29 0.21 -24.57 -6.09
CA LEU A 29 -0.33 -23.45 -5.31
C LEU A 29 0.74 -22.82 -4.41
N GLU A 30 1.52 -23.62 -3.69
CA GLU A 30 2.63 -23.14 -2.86
C GLU A 30 3.71 -22.44 -3.70
N GLU A 31 4.01 -22.92 -4.92
CA GLU A 31 4.93 -22.24 -5.82
C GLU A 31 4.40 -20.87 -6.28
N VAL A 32 3.12 -20.78 -6.63
CA VAL A 32 2.47 -19.51 -7.00
C VAL A 32 2.49 -18.53 -5.83
N GLU A 33 2.15 -18.99 -4.62
CA GLU A 33 2.21 -18.18 -3.41
C GLU A 33 3.64 -17.70 -3.14
N LYS A 34 4.65 -18.57 -3.29
CA LYS A 34 6.07 -18.17 -3.18
C LYS A 34 6.47 -17.14 -4.23
N LEU A 35 6.04 -17.28 -5.48
CA LEU A 35 6.31 -16.28 -6.54
C LEU A 35 5.67 -14.90 -6.25
N LEU A 36 4.62 -14.87 -5.43
CA LEU A 36 3.99 -13.64 -4.96
C LEU A 36 4.69 -13.07 -3.71
N VAL A 37 5.19 -13.93 -2.81
CA VAL A 37 5.83 -13.54 -1.54
C VAL A 37 7.32 -13.23 -1.67
N ASP A 38 8.08 -14.01 -2.44
CA ASP A 38 9.54 -13.79 -2.67
C ASP A 38 9.83 -12.59 -3.56
N ARG A 39 8.80 -12.03 -4.18
CA ARG A 39 8.85 -10.66 -4.65
C ARG A 39 8.80 -9.74 -3.43
N GLN A 40 9.98 -9.43 -2.87
CA GLN A 40 10.26 -8.08 -2.39
C GLN A 40 10.10 -7.13 -3.59
N CYS A 41 8.87 -6.92 -4.04
CA CYS A 41 8.56 -6.03 -5.13
C CYS A 41 8.93 -4.64 -4.64
N ALA A 42 9.99 -4.09 -5.21
CA ALA A 42 10.21 -2.67 -5.15
C ALA A 42 8.88 -1.98 -5.53
N PRO A 43 8.44 -0.95 -4.79
CA PRO A 43 7.21 -0.23 -5.09
C PRO A 43 7.08 0.08 -6.58
N SER A 44 5.95 -0.30 -7.17
CA SER A 44 5.71 -0.20 -8.62
C SER A 44 4.22 0.00 -8.89
N GLY A 45 3.89 0.60 -10.03
CA GLY A 45 2.51 0.80 -10.47
C GLY A 45 1.93 2.17 -10.08
N PRO A 46 0.62 2.38 -10.29
CA PRO A 46 -0.03 3.65 -10.04
C PRO A 46 -0.13 3.95 -8.54
N LEU A 47 0.08 5.22 -8.19
CA LEU A 47 -0.15 5.75 -6.85
C LEU A 47 -0.82 7.12 -6.99
N LYS A 48 -2.11 7.21 -6.67
CA LYS A 48 -2.89 8.45 -6.77
C LYS A 48 -3.01 9.11 -5.40
N ILE A 49 -2.46 10.31 -5.26
CA ILE A 49 -2.46 11.05 -4.00
C ILE A 49 -3.07 12.45 -4.13
N THR A 50 -3.53 12.99 -3.01
CA THR A 50 -3.99 14.39 -2.95
C THR A 50 -3.42 15.17 -1.77
N THR A 51 -3.22 16.48 -1.97
CA THR A 51 -2.60 17.37 -0.99
C THR A 51 -3.03 18.83 -1.20
N PRO A 52 -3.07 19.70 -0.17
CA PRO A 52 -3.25 21.14 -0.31
C PRO A 52 -2.29 21.76 -1.31
N GLN A 53 -2.70 22.80 -2.02
CA GLN A 53 -1.92 23.33 -3.15
C GLN A 53 -0.53 23.83 -2.72
N ALA A 54 -0.48 24.64 -1.66
CA ALA A 54 0.77 25.21 -1.15
C ALA A 54 1.72 24.13 -0.62
N LEU A 55 1.19 23.20 0.18
CA LEU A 55 1.97 22.11 0.76
C LEU A 55 2.47 21.14 -0.33
N GLY A 56 1.61 20.85 -1.30
CA GLY A 56 1.89 20.01 -2.44
C GLY A 56 3.11 20.49 -3.22
N ARG A 57 3.14 21.79 -3.54
CA ARG A 57 4.22 22.39 -4.31
C ARG A 57 5.53 22.50 -3.54
N ILE A 58 5.48 22.94 -2.28
CA ILE A 58 6.67 23.29 -1.50
C ILE A 58 7.29 22.07 -0.83
N VAL A 59 6.48 21.15 -0.30
CA VAL A 59 6.93 20.06 0.57
C VAL A 59 6.80 18.71 -0.12
N ILE A 60 5.66 18.43 -0.76
CA ILE A 60 5.39 17.10 -1.30
C ILE A 60 6.14 16.85 -2.61
N MET A 61 6.16 17.80 -3.54
CA MET A 61 6.79 17.61 -4.84
C MET A 61 8.28 17.21 -4.78
N PRO A 62 9.13 17.82 -3.91
CA PRO A 62 10.50 17.34 -3.72
C PRO A 62 10.60 15.90 -3.22
N VAL A 63 9.68 15.47 -2.35
CA VAL A 63 9.62 14.10 -1.82
C VAL A 63 9.19 13.13 -2.91
N LEU A 64 8.18 13.46 -3.71
CA LEU A 64 7.75 12.62 -4.84
C LEU A 64 8.88 12.46 -5.86
N ARG A 65 9.64 13.52 -6.12
CA ARG A 65 10.82 13.46 -7.00
C ARG A 65 11.87 12.49 -6.47
N GLU A 66 12.15 12.51 -5.17
CA GLU A 66 13.08 11.54 -4.57
C GLU A 66 12.53 10.11 -4.61
N LEU A 67 11.22 9.95 -4.34
CA LEU A 67 10.55 8.67 -4.34
C LEU A 67 10.57 8.02 -5.73
N THR A 68 10.29 8.78 -6.78
CA THR A 68 10.32 8.32 -8.18
C THR A 68 11.73 8.05 -8.67
N ARG A 69 12.76 8.75 -8.16
CA ARG A 69 14.15 8.40 -8.43
C ARG A 69 14.55 7.08 -7.79
N ARG A 70 14.11 6.84 -6.55
CA ARG A 70 14.39 5.62 -5.79
C ARG A 70 13.60 4.42 -6.34
N TYR A 71 12.38 4.64 -6.82
CA TYR A 71 11.49 3.62 -7.36
C TYR A 71 10.96 4.04 -8.75
N PRO A 72 11.75 3.82 -9.83
CA PRO A 72 11.41 4.28 -11.17
C PRO A 72 10.16 3.64 -11.78
N GLN A 73 9.67 2.54 -11.18
CA GLN A 73 8.47 1.83 -11.62
C GLN A 73 7.18 2.38 -11.00
N LEU A 74 7.27 3.33 -10.05
CA LEU A 74 6.11 4.05 -9.53
C LEU A 74 5.61 5.08 -10.54
N GLN A 75 4.30 5.10 -10.75
CA GLN A 75 3.59 6.09 -11.56
C GLN A 75 2.72 6.93 -10.62
N ILE A 76 3.20 8.11 -10.25
CA ILE A 76 2.52 8.94 -9.25
C ILE A 76 1.62 9.96 -9.94
N GLU A 77 0.33 9.93 -9.61
CA GLU A 77 -0.63 10.98 -9.92
C GLU A 77 -0.89 11.83 -8.67
N ALA A 78 -0.55 13.11 -8.71
CA ALA A 78 -0.68 14.00 -7.55
C ALA A 78 -1.68 15.13 -7.82
N ALA A 79 -2.85 15.07 -7.18
CA ALA A 79 -3.86 16.12 -7.24
C ALA A 79 -3.64 17.16 -6.13
N MET A 80 -3.19 18.36 -6.52
CA MET A 80 -2.97 19.48 -5.60
C MET A 80 -4.24 20.34 -5.51
N THR A 81 -5.03 20.15 -4.46
CA THR A 81 -6.32 20.80 -4.25
C THR A 81 -6.62 21.00 -2.76
N ASP A 82 -7.23 22.14 -2.44
CA ASP A 82 -7.69 22.46 -1.08
C ASP A 82 -9.14 22.00 -0.82
N ARG A 83 -9.82 21.46 -1.85
CA ARG A 83 -11.15 20.86 -1.68
C ARG A 83 -11.08 19.65 -0.74
N LEU A 84 -12.09 19.52 0.11
CA LEU A 84 -12.43 18.23 0.70
C LEU A 84 -12.97 17.33 -0.40
N VAL A 85 -12.35 16.17 -0.55
CA VAL A 85 -12.63 15.13 -1.54
C VAL A 85 -12.88 13.84 -0.79
N ASP A 86 -13.83 13.02 -1.25
CA ASP A 86 -13.97 11.66 -0.71
C ASP A 86 -12.85 10.81 -1.34
N LEU A 87 -11.89 10.40 -0.50
CA LEU A 87 -10.73 9.65 -0.98
C LEU A 87 -11.12 8.30 -1.57
N THR A 88 -12.18 7.69 -1.07
CA THR A 88 -12.63 6.36 -1.50
C THR A 88 -13.35 6.48 -2.83
N GLU A 89 -14.32 7.40 -2.93
CA GLU A 89 -15.11 7.57 -4.15
C GLU A 89 -14.28 8.13 -5.32
N GLU A 90 -13.31 9.01 -5.05
CA GLU A 90 -12.44 9.59 -6.07
C GLU A 90 -11.20 8.73 -6.40
N GLY A 91 -11.06 7.58 -5.73
CA GLY A 91 -10.02 6.58 -5.98
C GLY A 91 -8.61 7.04 -5.60
N PHE A 92 -8.47 7.81 -4.52
CA PHE A 92 -7.18 8.19 -3.96
C PHE A 92 -6.64 7.11 -3.02
N ASP A 93 -5.38 6.72 -3.21
CA ASP A 93 -4.69 5.78 -2.34
C ASP A 93 -4.23 6.43 -1.03
N ALA A 94 -3.90 7.73 -1.08
CA ALA A 94 -3.44 8.49 0.08
C ALA A 94 -3.74 9.98 -0.02
N ALA A 95 -3.82 10.64 1.14
CA ALA A 95 -3.93 12.09 1.22
C ALA A 95 -3.02 12.68 2.30
N VAL A 96 -2.45 13.85 1.99
CA VAL A 96 -1.79 14.70 2.97
C VAL A 96 -2.71 15.88 3.22
N ARG A 97 -3.19 16.07 4.46
CA ARG A 97 -4.12 17.15 4.82
C ARG A 97 -3.63 17.91 6.05
N LEU A 98 -4.16 19.13 6.22
CA LEU A 98 -3.97 19.92 7.43
C LEU A 98 -5.18 19.76 8.35
N GLY A 99 -4.94 19.75 9.65
CA GLY A 99 -5.99 19.59 10.64
C GLY A 99 -6.34 18.13 10.94
N ARG A 100 -7.51 17.93 11.55
CA ARG A 100 -7.97 16.60 11.96
C ARG A 100 -8.67 15.89 10.82
N VAL A 101 -8.34 14.61 10.63
CA VAL A 101 -9.09 13.71 9.74
C VAL A 101 -10.33 13.26 10.50
N GLY A 102 -11.52 13.63 9.99
CA GLY A 102 -12.80 13.30 10.63
C GLY A 102 -13.41 11.97 10.20
N ASP A 103 -12.92 11.37 9.12
CA ASP A 103 -13.42 10.10 8.61
C ASP A 103 -12.74 8.92 9.33
N VAL A 104 -13.52 8.18 10.10
CA VAL A 104 -13.06 7.03 10.90
C VAL A 104 -12.68 5.82 10.05
N ARG A 105 -13.04 5.79 8.76
CA ARG A 105 -12.66 4.73 7.81
C ARG A 105 -11.20 4.87 7.37
N LEU A 106 -10.59 6.03 7.62
CA LEU A 106 -9.23 6.33 7.20
C LEU A 106 -8.24 6.11 8.35
N ILE A 107 -7.08 5.55 8.02
CA ILE A 107 -5.94 5.51 8.93
C ILE A 107 -5.20 6.84 8.82
N ALA A 108 -5.33 7.68 9.85
CA ALA A 108 -4.63 8.97 9.92
C ALA A 108 -3.31 8.82 10.67
N ARG A 109 -2.21 9.26 10.05
CA ARG A 109 -0.89 9.35 10.69
C ARG A 109 -0.41 10.81 10.75
N PRO A 110 -0.03 11.33 11.94
CA PRO A 110 0.55 12.67 12.03
C PRO A 110 1.92 12.70 11.34
N LEU A 111 2.15 13.73 10.51
CA LEU A 111 3.41 13.95 9.81
C LEU A 111 4.27 15.02 10.50
N ALA A 112 3.70 16.21 10.69
CA ALA A 112 4.36 17.33 11.36
C ALA A 112 3.32 18.32 11.89
N ALA A 113 3.67 19.07 12.93
CA ALA A 113 2.91 20.22 13.37
C ALA A 113 3.28 21.45 12.53
N LEU A 114 2.27 22.23 12.12
CA LEU A 114 2.48 23.52 11.49
C LEU A 114 2.40 24.65 12.51
N ARG A 115 3.31 25.61 12.38
CA ARG A 115 3.28 26.85 13.17
C ARG A 115 2.86 28.01 12.29
N TRP A 116 1.76 28.66 12.66
CA TRP A 116 1.34 29.91 12.03
C TRP A 116 2.18 31.06 12.55
N VAL A 117 2.63 31.93 11.65
CA VAL A 117 3.40 33.14 11.95
C VAL A 117 2.81 34.31 11.18
N THR A 118 2.75 35.48 11.82
CA THR A 118 2.36 36.74 11.18
C THR A 118 3.60 37.42 10.65
N VAL A 119 3.58 37.82 9.38
CA VAL A 119 4.71 38.46 8.70
C VAL A 119 4.21 39.68 7.91
N ALA A 120 5.08 40.67 7.73
CA ALA A 120 4.85 41.84 6.88
C ALA A 120 6.12 42.14 6.09
N SER A 121 5.98 42.75 4.90
CA SER A 121 7.16 43.20 4.14
C SER A 121 7.84 44.36 4.88
N PRO A 122 9.18 44.49 4.80
CA PRO A 122 9.89 45.60 5.43
C PRO A 122 9.41 46.98 4.95
N GLU A 123 8.97 47.10 3.69
CA GLU A 123 8.45 48.35 3.11
C GLU A 123 7.07 48.75 3.65
N TYR A 124 6.33 47.82 4.27
CA TYR A 124 5.01 48.08 4.83
C TYR A 124 5.06 48.58 6.28
N LEU A 125 6.14 48.28 7.02
CA LEU A 125 6.35 48.66 8.43
C LEU A 125 7.12 49.98 8.53
#